data_AF-A0A8N1S9W8-F1
#
_entry.id   AF-A0A8N1S9W8-F1
#
_cell.length_a   1.000
_cell.length_b   1.000
_cell.length_c   1.000
_cell.angle_alpha   90.00
_cell.angle_beta   90.00
_cell.angle_gamma   90.00
#
_symmetry.space_group_name_H-M   'P 1'
#
loop_
_entity.id
_entity.type
_entity.pdbx_description
1 polymer ?
#
loop_
_entity_poly.entity_id
_entity_poly.type
_entity_poly.pdbx_seq_one_letter_code
_entity_poly.pdbx_strand_id
1 'polypeptide(L)'
;MKATLEAKKLVPELFVSSSAKLSRMALTERKNIVMQLLLDNRFPVREENDNLLIEDNIWIQPPYYPENCVCTNSIILSKVQNILIYANVE
;
A
#
# COMPACT_ATOMS: atom_id res chain seq x y z
N MET A 1 -1.11 -55.46 0.38
CA MET A 1 -1.71 -54.85 1.58
C MET A 1 -1.12 -53.45 1.70
N LYS A 2 -1.97 -52.41 1.60
CA LYS A 2 -1.56 -51.02 1.32
C LYS A 2 -0.88 -50.39 2.53
N ALA A 3 0.35 -49.87 2.35
CA ALA A 3 0.96 -48.94 3.28
C ALA A 3 0.33 -47.56 3.05
N THR A 4 -0.33 -47.04 4.09
CA THR A 4 -1.04 -45.75 4.07
C THR A 4 -0.07 -44.58 4.01
N LEU A 5 -0.42 -43.64 3.15
CA LEU A 5 0.30 -42.42 2.81
C LEU A 5 0.49 -41.47 4.00
N GLU A 6 1.72 -40.99 4.12
CA GLU A 6 2.15 -39.67 4.56
C GLU A 6 1.03 -38.62 4.67
N ALA A 7 0.76 -38.15 5.88
CA ALA A 7 0.08 -36.89 6.12
C ALA A 7 1.10 -35.84 6.59
N LYS A 8 1.95 -35.38 5.67
CA LYS A 8 2.62 -34.08 5.83
C LYS A 8 1.51 -33.04 5.89
N LYS A 9 1.18 -32.64 7.12
CA LYS A 9 0.27 -31.53 7.42
C LYS A 9 0.94 -30.26 6.91
N LEU A 10 0.76 -29.99 5.62
CA LEU A 10 1.06 -28.70 5.03
C LEU A 10 0.24 -27.69 5.84
N VAL A 11 0.91 -26.67 6.34
CA VAL A 11 0.29 -25.50 6.94
C VAL A 11 0.54 -24.36 5.94
N PRO A 12 -0.15 -24.30 4.79
CA PRO A 12 0.18 -23.33 3.75
C PRO A 12 -0.54 -22.00 3.94
N GLU A 13 -1.42 -21.86 4.93
CA GLU A 13 -2.36 -20.72 4.99
C GLU A 13 -2.12 -19.75 6.15
N LEU A 14 -1.20 -20.05 7.08
CA LEU A 14 -0.88 -19.15 8.19
C LEU A 14 0.22 -18.12 7.84
N PHE A 15 0.87 -18.27 6.69
CA PHE A 15 1.87 -17.33 6.17
C PHE A 15 1.41 -16.64 4.89
N VAL A 16 0.10 -16.44 4.73
CA VAL A 16 -0.37 -15.44 3.78
C VAL A 16 -0.09 -14.10 4.45
N SER A 17 1.07 -13.53 4.15
CA SER A 17 1.34 -12.12 4.41
C SER A 17 0.08 -11.35 4.02
N SER A 18 -0.46 -10.58 4.94
CA SER A 18 -1.70 -9.82 4.82
C SER A 18 -1.62 -8.70 3.78
N SER A 19 -1.04 -8.96 2.61
CA SER A 19 -1.48 -8.36 1.36
C SER A 19 -2.89 -8.90 1.12
N ALA A 20 -3.87 -8.41 1.89
CA ALA A 20 -5.25 -8.48 1.50
C ALA A 20 -5.27 -8.06 0.03
N LYS A 21 -5.62 -8.99 -0.86
CA LYS A 21 -5.84 -8.67 -2.27
C LYS A 21 -7.03 -7.71 -2.28
N LEU A 22 -6.75 -6.42 -2.06
CA LEU A 22 -7.73 -5.38 -2.28
C LEU A 22 -8.21 -5.58 -3.71
N SER A 23 -9.52 -5.63 -3.89
CA SER A 23 -10.10 -5.62 -5.23
C SER A 23 -9.53 -4.44 -6.00
N ARG A 24 -9.33 -4.57 -7.31
CA ARG A 24 -8.88 -3.46 -8.16
C ARG A 24 -9.74 -2.21 -7.95
N MET A 25 -11.04 -2.40 -7.69
CA MET A 25 -11.95 -1.31 -7.34
C MET A 25 -11.57 -0.59 -6.04
N ALA A 26 -11.28 -1.36 -4.98
CA ALA A 26 -10.86 -0.81 -3.70
C ALA A 26 -9.49 -0.13 -3.77
N LEU A 27 -8.57 -0.64 -4.60
CA LEU A 27 -7.28 0.04 -4.87
C LEU A 27 -7.50 1.38 -5.57
N THR A 28 -8.37 1.44 -6.57
CA THR A 28 -8.68 2.68 -7.28
C THR A 28 -9.38 3.70 -6.38
N GLU A 29 -10.34 3.25 -5.57
CA GLU A 29 -11.03 4.10 -4.60
C GLU A 29 -10.04 4.69 -3.59
N ARG A 30 -9.20 3.83 -3.01
CA ARG A 30 -8.14 4.25 -2.10
C ARG A 30 -7.13 5.18 -2.76
N LYS A 31 -6.70 4.89 -3.99
CA LYS A 31 -5.82 5.76 -4.78
C LYS A 31 -6.41 7.15 -4.90
N ASN A 32 -7.70 7.25 -5.24
CA ASN A 32 -8.39 8.52 -5.39
C ASN A 32 -8.48 9.28 -4.05
N ILE A 33 -8.79 8.60 -2.95
CA ILE A 33 -8.81 9.20 -1.60
C ILE A 33 -7.43 9.76 -1.25
N VAL A 34 -6.38 8.95 -1.39
CA VAL A 34 -5.01 9.36 -1.12
C VAL A 34 -4.60 10.54 -2.01
N MET A 35 -4.93 10.49 -3.30
CA MET A 35 -4.62 11.56 -4.24
C MET A 35 -5.31 12.88 -3.86
N GLN A 36 -6.60 12.85 -3.54
CA GLN A 36 -7.33 14.03 -3.07
C GLN A 36 -6.72 14.59 -1.79
N LEU A 37 -6.43 13.71 -0.83
CA LEU A 37 -5.89 14.12 0.46
C LEU A 37 -4.49 14.74 0.35
N LEU A 38 -3.66 14.28 -0.59
CA LEU A 38 -2.39 14.92 -0.92
C LEU A 38 -2.58 16.30 -1.54
N LEU A 39 -3.53 16.44 -2.48
CA LEU A 39 -3.87 17.72 -3.10
C LEU A 39 -4.40 18.73 -2.08
N ASP A 40 -5.28 18.30 -1.17
CA ASP A 40 -5.83 19.12 -0.08
C ASP A 40 -4.72 19.63 0.85
N ASN A 41 -3.70 18.80 1.09
CA ASN A 41 -2.53 19.15 1.87
C ASN A 41 -1.48 19.97 1.08
N ARG A 42 -1.83 20.45 -0.12
CA ARG A 42 -0.98 21.23 -1.04
C ARG A 42 0.27 20.49 -1.53
N PHE A 43 0.20 19.17 -1.62
CA PHE A 43 1.24 18.37 -2.26
C PHE A 43 0.89 18.14 -3.73
N PRO A 44 1.74 18.57 -4.69
CA PRO A 44 1.50 18.31 -6.09
C PRO A 44 1.80 16.84 -6.39
N VAL A 45 0.72 16.06 -6.55
CA VAL A 45 0.78 14.63 -6.87
C VAL A 45 0.57 14.38 -8.36
N ARG A 46 1.31 13.42 -8.91
CA ARG A 46 1.18 12.92 -10.29
C ARG A 46 1.03 11.41 -10.25
N GLU A 47 0.34 10.83 -11.23
CA GLU A 47 0.28 9.38 -11.38
C GLU A 47 1.28 8.92 -12.44
N GLU A 48 2.13 7.95 -12.10
CA GLU A 48 3.10 7.34 -13.00
C GLU A 48 3.16 5.82 -12.80
N ASN A 49 2.81 5.05 -13.84
CA ASN A 49 2.86 3.59 -13.84
C ASN A 49 2.16 2.95 -12.60
N ASP A 50 0.92 3.39 -12.31
CA ASP A 50 0.12 3.01 -11.13
C ASP A 50 0.66 3.49 -9.76
N ASN A 51 1.75 4.26 -9.73
CA ASN A 51 2.29 4.86 -8.50
C ASN A 51 1.92 6.35 -8.41
N LEU A 52 1.74 6.85 -7.19
CA LEU A 52 1.56 8.28 -6.96
C LEU A 52 2.91 8.92 -6.65
N LEU A 53 3.26 9.97 -7.38
CA LEU A 53 4.53 10.66 -7.33
C LEU A 53 4.34 12.09 -6.81
N ILE A 54 5.11 12.50 -5.81
CA ILE A 54 5.07 13.86 -5.25
C ILE A 54 6.43 14.52 -5.48
N GLU A 55 6.43 15.62 -6.25
CA GLU A 55 7.63 16.44 -6.56
C GLU A 55 8.90 15.64 -6.86
N ASP A 56 8.76 14.46 -7.50
CA ASP A 56 9.85 13.55 -7.86
C ASP A 56 10.67 12.96 -6.69
N ASN A 57 10.25 13.24 -5.45
CA ASN A 57 10.96 12.82 -4.25
C ASN A 57 10.27 11.66 -3.52
N ILE A 58 8.97 11.48 -3.73
CA ILE A 58 8.17 10.47 -3.03
C ILE A 58 7.39 9.65 -4.05
N TRP A 59 7.57 8.34 -3.97
CA TRP A 59 6.78 7.34 -4.69
C TRP A 59 5.87 6.63 -3.69
N ILE A 60 4.57 6.60 -3.96
CA ILE A 60 3.62 5.83 -3.18
C ILE A 60 3.15 4.69 -4.06
N GLN A 61 3.57 3.48 -3.69
CA GLN A 61 3.23 2.27 -4.42
C GLN A 61 1.87 1.73 -3.95
N PRO A 62 1.12 1.03 -4.80
CA PRO A 62 -0.01 0.23 -4.35
C PRO A 62 0.44 -0.73 -3.23
N PRO A 63 -0.36 -0.95 -2.17
CA PRO A 63 -1.75 -0.50 -1.98
C PRO A 63 -1.95 0.90 -1.35
N TYR A 64 -1.01 1.83 -1.53
CA TYR A 64 -1.10 3.23 -1.07
C TYR A 64 -1.26 3.37 0.44
N TYR A 65 -0.51 2.57 1.20
CA TYR A 65 -0.37 2.76 2.65
C TYR A 65 0.85 3.63 2.98
N PRO A 66 0.91 4.22 4.19
CA PRO A 66 2.09 4.94 4.66
C PRO A 66 3.38 4.11 4.55
N GLU A 67 3.29 2.81 4.78
CA GLU A 67 4.40 1.86 4.65
C GLU A 67 4.86 1.62 3.20
N ASN A 68 4.04 1.93 2.20
CA ASN A 68 4.39 1.82 0.77
C ASN A 68 4.94 3.13 0.18
N CYS A 69 5.25 4.12 1.02
CA CYS A 69 5.92 5.34 0.60
C CYS A 69 7.43 5.12 0.54
N VAL A 70 8.01 5.35 -0.62
CA VAL A 70 9.45 5.35 -0.87
C VAL A 70 9.89 6.79 -1.08
N CYS A 71 10.86 7.24 -0.31
CA CYS A 71 11.41 8.60 -0.44
C CYS A 71 12.86 8.59 0.04
N THR A 72 13.70 9.37 -0.64
CA THR A 72 15.12 9.56 -0.25
C THR A 72 15.26 10.46 0.97
N ASN A 73 14.25 11.29 1.26
CA ASN A 73 14.24 12.24 2.39
C ASN A 73 13.27 11.79 3.49
N SER A 74 13.81 11.34 4.62
CA SER A 74 13.04 10.83 5.77
C SER A 74 12.14 11.89 6.43
N ILE A 75 12.49 13.17 6.35
CA ILE A 75 11.68 14.26 6.91
C ILE A 75 10.38 14.41 6.10
N ILE A 76 10.50 14.42 4.77
CA ILE A 76 9.36 14.55 3.86
C ILE A 76 8.52 13.26 3.90
N LEU A 77 9.18 12.09 3.93
CA LEU A 77 8.52 10.79 4.10
C LEU A 77 7.61 10.78 5.33
N SER A 78 8.12 11.17 6.49
CA SER A 78 7.36 11.19 7.75
C SER A 78 6.13 12.10 7.66
N LYS A 79 6.25 13.24 6.96
CA LYS A 79 5.15 14.18 6.77
C LYS A 79 4.04 13.58 5.90
N VAL A 80 4.40 12.93 4.80
CA VAL A 80 3.43 12.26 3.91
C VAL A 80 2.84 11.02 4.57
N GLN A 81 3.63 10.24 5.31
CA GLN A 81 3.13 9.11 6.08
C GLN A 81 2.10 9.54 7.13
N ASN A 82 2.35 10.64 7.86
CA ASN A 82 1.38 11.19 8.80
C ASN A 82 0.07 11.56 8.11
N ILE A 83 0.15 12.23 6.95
CA ILE A 83 -1.00 12.60 6.12
C ILE A 83 -1.80 11.35 5.71
N LEU A 84 -1.12 10.29 5.26
CA LEU A 84 -1.75 9.02 4.87
C LEU A 84 -2.32 8.23 6.06
N ILE A 85 -1.75 8.35 7.25
CA ILE A 85 -2.29 7.72 8.47
C ILE A 85 -3.69 8.28 8.75
N TYR A 86 -3.89 9.59 8.61
CA TYR A 86 -5.23 10.18 8.76
C TYR A 86 -6.23 9.65 7.72
N ALA A 87 -5.77 9.33 6.50
CA ALA A 87 -6.59 8.74 5.45
C ALA A 87 -7.04 7.29 5.73
N ASN A 88 -6.37 6.59 6.65
CA ASN A 88 -6.62 5.18 6.97
C ASN A 88 -7.49 5.00 8.23
N VAL A 89 -7.97 6.10 8.83
CA VAL A 89 -8.71 6.11 10.11
C VAL A 89 -10.23 6.28 9.90
N GLU A 90 -10.72 6.26 8.65
CA GLU A 90 -12.16 6.31 8.33
C GLU A 90 -12.71 4.97 7.82
#